data_AF-A0A2V7HIS8-F1
#
_entry.id   AF-A0A2V7HIS8-F1
#
_cell.length_a   1.000
_cell.length_b   1.000
_cell.length_c   1.000
_cell.angle_alpha   90.00
_cell.angle_beta   90.00
_cell.angle_gamma   90.00
#
_symmetry.space_group_name_H-M   'P 1'
#
loop_
_entity.id
_entity.type
_entity.pdbx_description
1 polymer ?
#
loop_
_entity_poly.entity_id
_entity_poly.type
_entity_poly.pdbx_seq_one_letter_code
_entity_poly.pdbx_strand_id
1 'polypeptide(L)'
;MRGTAAAGGVMNRIEAMKAERDGLDVQEDLVRFAREGWKTLGDDDKERLKWVGVFHRRPTPGHFMMRVRMPNGIVTAAQARLLGEITLEAGRASGRPIADVTTRQQIQLRWVTLERVPAIVARLEAAGLSTLQTGMDNVRGIVGCPATGLTPRELLDTSGIAAAFQSLFLGNREFTNLPRKFNVTITGCLEHCTGGETQDISMTPALVGDVAGFNLAVGGKQGSGGPTLAASLDAFVRPEDAAEVCATIALIFRDHGPREARSRARLAFLLGERGAAWMREELVARLKRPLPPAGRDARVATATDHVGIFRQRQPGLNYVGLKTPVGRLTGEQLLELARLAERYGRGELRFTPLQNVLLPHVPDARLGQLTQEPLLKALPYNPSEIARGLVACTGTDFCNLALIDTKTRAVALAKELEARFGTTRPLAVRWSGCPASCANHHTADIGLQGCKVKVNGKIVDGVHVFVGGRGGADPRPGVRILEDLPCDELPEVLERLVRFFPRAERTAAAGRPSEVES
;
A
#
# COMPACT_ATOMS: atom_id res chain seq x y z
N MET A 1 21.34 -24.94 22.82
CA MET A 1 21.74 -26.11 22.03
C MET A 1 21.78 -25.72 20.57
N ARG A 2 22.88 -26.03 19.88
CA ARG A 2 23.12 -25.69 18.47
C ARG A 2 22.10 -26.43 17.60
N GLY A 3 21.27 -25.68 16.87
CA GLY A 3 20.34 -26.24 15.90
C GLY A 3 21.08 -27.03 14.84
N THR A 4 20.59 -28.23 14.58
CA THR A 4 21.07 -29.17 13.58
C THR A 4 21.12 -28.52 12.20
N ALA A 5 22.32 -28.43 11.64
CA ALA A 5 22.53 -28.04 10.25
C ALA A 5 21.87 -29.09 9.34
N ALA A 6 20.80 -28.71 8.67
CA ALA A 6 20.27 -29.48 7.55
C ALA A 6 21.28 -29.41 6.38
N ALA A 7 21.56 -30.58 5.82
CA ALA A 7 22.56 -30.84 4.81
C ALA A 7 22.30 -30.10 3.48
N GLY A 8 23.36 -29.54 2.88
CA GLY A 8 23.62 -29.59 1.44
C GLY A 8 22.72 -28.79 0.47
N GLY A 9 21.90 -27.84 0.92
CA GLY A 9 21.14 -26.98 0.00
C GLY A 9 21.99 -25.85 -0.59
N VAL A 10 22.00 -25.69 -1.92
CA VAL A 10 22.60 -24.52 -2.58
C VAL A 10 21.86 -23.27 -2.09
N MET A 11 22.55 -22.42 -1.35
CA MET A 11 22.01 -21.15 -0.85
C MET A 11 21.55 -20.29 -2.03
N ASN A 12 20.32 -19.77 -1.96
CA ASN A 12 19.84 -18.94 -3.07
C ASN A 12 20.68 -17.66 -3.19
N ARG A 13 20.84 -17.16 -4.42
CA ARG A 13 21.68 -16.01 -4.74
C ARG A 13 21.49 -14.80 -3.81
N ILE A 14 20.26 -14.49 -3.42
CA ILE A 14 20.01 -13.32 -2.56
C ILE A 14 20.46 -13.57 -1.12
N GLU A 15 20.34 -14.80 -0.61
CA GLU A 15 20.86 -15.14 0.71
C GLU A 15 22.39 -15.15 0.71
N ALA A 16 23.03 -15.65 -0.36
CA ALA A 16 24.48 -15.56 -0.54
C ALA A 16 24.94 -14.09 -0.54
N MET A 17 24.28 -13.23 -1.33
CA MET A 17 24.54 -11.79 -1.37
C MET A 17 24.39 -11.11 0.00
N LYS A 18 23.38 -11.48 0.80
CA LYS A 18 23.17 -10.95 2.15
C LYS A 18 24.21 -11.47 3.16
N ALA A 19 24.70 -12.70 2.97
CA ALA A 19 25.72 -13.29 3.84
C ALA A 19 27.10 -12.64 3.63
N GLU A 20 27.40 -12.22 2.41
CA GLU A 20 28.63 -11.47 2.09
C GLU A 20 28.67 -10.09 2.76
N ARG A 21 27.54 -9.39 2.77
CA ARG A 21 27.46 -7.98 3.20
C ARG A 21 26.03 -7.59 3.54
N ASP A 22 25.84 -6.83 4.62
CA ASP A 22 24.52 -6.33 4.99
C ASP A 22 24.00 -5.38 3.89
N GLY A 23 22.70 -5.42 3.65
CA GLY A 23 22.09 -4.59 2.61
C GLY A 23 22.20 -3.09 2.87
N LEU A 24 22.27 -2.64 4.13
CA LEU A 24 22.43 -1.22 4.47
C LEU A 24 23.83 -0.67 4.22
N ASP A 25 24.84 -1.53 4.09
CA ASP A 25 26.22 -1.08 3.84
C ASP A 25 26.36 -0.42 2.47
N VAL A 26 25.44 -0.70 1.54
CA VAL A 26 25.38 -0.06 0.20
C VAL A 26 25.29 1.47 0.27
N GLN A 27 24.91 2.05 1.42
CA GLN A 27 24.93 3.49 1.63
C GLN A 27 26.33 4.10 1.39
N GLU A 28 27.38 3.39 1.82
CA GLU A 28 28.78 3.81 1.68
C GLU A 28 29.20 3.88 0.20
N ASP A 29 28.54 3.08 -0.66
CA ASP A 29 28.82 3.05 -2.09
C ASP A 29 28.06 4.10 -2.89
N LEU A 30 27.04 4.75 -2.33
CA LEU A 30 26.14 5.62 -3.10
C LEU A 30 26.89 6.76 -3.82
N VAL A 31 27.86 7.38 -3.15
CA VAL A 31 28.69 8.43 -3.74
C VAL A 31 29.58 7.89 -4.86
N ARG A 32 30.17 6.71 -4.64
CA ARG A 32 31.00 6.03 -5.64
C ARG A 32 30.17 5.66 -6.88
N PHE A 33 29.02 5.04 -6.67
CA PHE A 33 28.05 4.67 -7.72
C PHE A 33 27.55 5.89 -8.49
N ALA A 34 27.27 7.00 -7.81
CA ALA A 34 26.88 8.25 -8.44
C ALA A 34 27.98 8.82 -9.35
N ARG A 35 29.27 8.64 -9.00
CA ARG A 35 30.41 9.09 -9.81
C ARG A 35 30.71 8.15 -10.99
N GLU A 36 30.66 6.84 -10.76
CA GLU A 36 30.99 5.81 -11.75
C GLU A 36 29.88 5.59 -12.78
N GLY A 37 28.63 5.89 -12.40
CA GLY A 37 27.46 5.82 -13.27
C GLY A 37 26.84 4.42 -13.31
N TRP A 38 25.57 4.35 -13.69
CA TRP A 38 24.75 3.14 -13.50
C TRP A 38 25.19 1.90 -14.28
N LYS A 39 25.97 2.08 -15.35
CA LYS A 39 26.46 0.96 -16.18
C LYS A 39 27.50 0.10 -15.46
N THR A 40 28.14 0.61 -14.43
CA THR A 40 29.12 -0.15 -13.63
C THR A 40 28.46 -1.03 -12.58
N LEU A 41 27.17 -0.83 -12.29
CA LEU A 41 26.46 -1.61 -11.29
C LEU A 41 26.33 -3.07 -11.70
N GLY A 42 26.89 -3.95 -10.86
CA GLY A 42 26.61 -5.37 -10.90
C GLY A 42 25.14 -5.65 -10.56
N ASP A 43 24.70 -6.88 -10.82
CA ASP A 43 23.34 -7.26 -10.48
C ASP A 43 23.09 -7.30 -8.97
N ASP A 44 24.09 -7.69 -8.18
CA ASP A 44 23.97 -7.67 -6.72
C ASP A 44 23.93 -6.24 -6.18
N ASP A 45 24.65 -5.29 -6.78
CA ASP A 45 24.53 -3.87 -6.43
C ASP A 45 23.11 -3.36 -6.68
N LYS A 46 22.50 -3.71 -7.83
CA LYS A 46 21.11 -3.35 -8.16
C LYS A 46 20.11 -3.97 -7.18
N GLU A 47 20.40 -5.14 -6.62
CA GLU A 47 19.57 -5.76 -5.58
C GLU A 47 19.81 -5.11 -4.21
N ARG A 48 21.05 -4.83 -3.82
CA ARG A 48 21.42 -4.15 -2.56
C ARG A 48 20.89 -2.72 -2.50
N LEU A 49 20.91 -1.96 -3.59
CA LEU A 49 20.34 -0.60 -3.68
C LEU A 49 18.87 -0.51 -3.21
N LYS A 50 18.13 -1.62 -3.23
CA LYS A 50 16.74 -1.68 -2.76
C LYS A 50 16.63 -1.58 -1.23
N TRP A 51 17.70 -1.82 -0.47
CA TRP A 51 17.78 -1.54 0.98
C TRP A 51 17.81 -0.04 1.27
N VAL A 52 18.30 0.79 0.35
CA VAL A 52 18.26 2.26 0.45
C VAL A 52 17.14 2.85 -0.41
N GLY A 53 16.19 2.01 -0.82
CA GLY A 53 14.99 2.42 -1.55
C GLY A 53 15.21 2.84 -2.99
N VAL A 54 16.34 2.48 -3.59
CA VAL A 54 16.70 2.77 -4.99
C VAL A 54 16.48 1.51 -5.82
N PHE A 55 15.70 1.61 -6.89
CA PHE A 55 15.29 0.45 -7.68
C PHE A 55 15.58 0.66 -9.17
N HIS A 56 16.53 -0.09 -9.71
CA HIS A 56 16.80 -0.11 -11.14
C HIS A 56 15.60 -0.66 -11.94
N ARG A 57 15.26 0.01 -13.04
CA ARG A 57 14.12 -0.31 -13.90
C ARG A 57 14.56 -0.62 -15.31
N ARG A 58 14.40 -1.88 -15.74
CA ARG A 58 14.71 -2.33 -17.11
C ARG A 58 13.91 -1.58 -18.17
N PRO A 59 12.62 -1.23 -17.97
CA PRO A 59 11.87 -0.45 -18.95
C PRO A 59 12.36 0.99 -19.14
N THR A 60 13.14 1.52 -18.20
CA THR A 60 13.70 2.88 -18.27
C THR A 60 15.20 2.84 -17.97
N PRO A 61 16.04 2.37 -18.91
CA PRO A 61 17.48 2.24 -18.70
C PRO A 61 18.12 3.54 -18.20
N GLY A 62 19.07 3.42 -17.28
CA GLY A 62 19.72 4.57 -16.63
C GLY A 62 18.88 5.32 -15.60
N HIS A 63 17.61 4.95 -15.44
CA HIS A 63 16.72 5.57 -14.47
C HIS A 63 16.28 4.59 -13.39
N PHE A 64 16.02 5.16 -12.22
CA PHE A 64 15.69 4.48 -11.00
C PHE A 64 14.35 4.99 -10.47
N MET A 65 13.62 4.08 -9.81
CA MET A 65 12.53 4.45 -8.93
C MET A 65 13.10 4.60 -7.52
N MET A 66 12.78 5.68 -6.83
CA MET A 66 13.07 5.81 -5.40
C MET A 66 11.78 5.73 -4.59
N ARG A 67 11.75 4.87 -3.57
CA ARG A 67 10.59 4.73 -2.67
C ARG A 67 10.86 5.43 -1.34
N VAL A 68 9.97 6.34 -0.98
CA VAL A 68 10.07 7.13 0.25
C VAL A 68 9.20 6.51 1.34
N ARG A 69 9.77 6.30 2.52
CA ARG A 69 9.12 5.77 3.73
C ARG A 69 8.36 6.87 4.45
N MET A 70 7.12 6.55 4.82
CA MET A 70 6.17 7.43 5.50
C MET A 70 5.13 6.54 6.21
N PRO A 71 5.21 6.35 7.54
CA PRO A 71 4.25 5.54 8.27
C PRO A 71 2.86 6.18 8.17
N ASN A 72 1.81 5.37 7.96
CA ASN A 72 0.44 5.81 7.69
C ASN A 72 0.26 6.75 6.49
N GLY A 73 1.31 6.98 5.68
CA GLY A 73 1.28 7.95 4.59
C GLY A 73 1.17 9.40 5.01
N ILE A 74 1.43 9.73 6.28
CA ILE A 74 1.33 11.09 6.80
C ILE A 74 2.60 11.86 6.40
N VAL A 75 2.43 13.03 5.79
CA VAL A 75 3.52 13.95 5.45
C VAL A 75 3.12 15.39 5.73
N THR A 76 4.09 16.26 5.97
CA THR A 76 3.87 17.70 6.04
C THR A 76 3.78 18.31 4.65
N ALA A 77 3.25 19.53 4.54
CA ALA A 77 3.23 20.30 3.30
C ALA A 77 4.66 20.58 2.79
N ALA A 78 5.61 20.86 3.69
CA ALA A 78 7.02 21.02 3.32
C ALA A 78 7.61 19.74 2.72
N GLN A 79 7.31 18.57 3.30
CA GLN A 79 7.72 17.28 2.75
C GLN A 79 7.06 17.02 1.39
N ALA A 80 5.76 17.30 1.22
CA ALA A 80 5.08 17.15 -0.06
C ALA A 80 5.62 18.10 -1.13
N ARG A 81 5.97 19.34 -0.76
CA ARG A 81 6.63 20.31 -1.62
C ARG A 81 7.97 19.79 -2.10
N LEU A 82 8.81 19.30 -1.18
CA LEU A 82 10.09 18.69 -1.51
C LEU A 82 9.94 17.49 -2.46
N LEU A 83 8.95 16.62 -2.24
CA LEU A 83 8.64 15.51 -3.15
C LEU A 83 8.25 16.02 -4.54
N GLY A 84 7.48 17.11 -4.63
CA GLY A 84 7.13 17.79 -5.87
C GLY A 84 8.35 18.33 -6.62
N GLU A 85 9.22 19.07 -5.92
CA GLU A 85 10.47 19.61 -6.48
C GLU A 85 11.38 18.49 -7.03
N ILE A 86 11.64 17.46 -6.23
CA ILE A 86 12.46 16.32 -6.68
C ILE A 86 11.83 15.66 -7.90
N THR A 87 10.50 15.52 -7.93
CA THR A 87 9.77 14.93 -9.06
C THR A 87 9.91 15.76 -10.33
N LEU A 88 9.80 17.09 -10.25
CA LEU A 88 10.02 18.01 -11.38
C LEU A 88 11.45 17.90 -11.91
N GLU A 89 12.43 17.94 -11.01
CA GLU A 89 13.83 17.87 -11.37
C GLU A 89 14.15 16.51 -12.02
N ALA A 90 13.64 15.40 -11.46
CA ALA A 90 13.89 14.04 -11.97
C ALA A 90 13.25 13.79 -13.34
N GLY A 91 12.03 14.26 -13.55
CA GLY A 91 11.34 14.07 -14.83
C GLY A 91 11.70 15.07 -15.93
N ARG A 92 12.57 16.06 -15.66
CA ARG A 92 12.91 17.11 -16.64
C ARG A 92 13.44 16.53 -17.96
N ALA A 93 14.41 15.62 -17.88
CA ALA A 93 15.02 15.02 -19.07
C ALA A 93 14.05 14.09 -19.83
N SER A 94 13.13 13.43 -19.13
CA SER A 94 12.17 12.50 -19.73
C SER A 94 10.88 13.17 -20.21
N GLY A 95 10.66 14.46 -19.87
CA GLY A 95 9.40 15.16 -20.07
C GLY A 95 8.24 14.58 -19.26
N ARG A 96 8.52 13.74 -18.25
CA ARG A 96 7.51 13.01 -17.47
C ARG A 96 7.77 13.16 -15.96
N PRO A 97 7.57 14.35 -15.36
CA PRO A 97 7.77 14.60 -13.93
C PRO A 97 6.65 13.98 -13.11
N ILE A 98 6.73 12.67 -12.90
CA ILE A 98 5.69 11.89 -12.23
C ILE A 98 6.21 11.17 -10.98
N ALA A 99 5.33 11.10 -9.99
CA ALA A 99 5.44 10.26 -8.82
C ALA A 99 4.18 9.40 -8.68
N ASP A 100 4.28 8.29 -7.97
CA ASP A 100 3.12 7.43 -7.73
C ASP A 100 2.89 7.16 -6.25
N VAL A 101 1.65 7.38 -5.82
CA VAL A 101 1.10 6.87 -4.57
C VAL A 101 0.94 5.35 -4.68
N THR A 102 1.43 4.64 -3.67
CA THR A 102 1.43 3.17 -3.65
C THR A 102 0.28 2.61 -2.82
N THR A 103 0.00 1.32 -3.02
CA THR A 103 -0.96 0.54 -2.21
C THR A 103 -0.49 0.28 -0.77
N ARG A 104 0.57 0.94 -0.34
CA ARG A 104 1.09 0.93 1.03
C ARG A 104 1.35 2.34 1.56
N GLN A 105 0.61 3.34 1.05
CA GLN A 105 0.65 4.72 1.53
C GLN A 105 2.03 5.39 1.39
N GLN A 106 2.88 4.90 0.49
CA GLN A 106 4.18 5.50 0.19
C GLN A 106 4.18 6.23 -1.15
N ILE A 107 5.15 7.13 -1.37
CA ILE A 107 5.47 7.73 -2.67
C ILE A 107 6.62 7.00 -3.36
N GLN A 108 6.47 6.80 -4.67
CA GLN A 108 7.54 6.40 -5.58
C GLN A 108 7.90 7.53 -6.52
N LEU A 109 9.10 8.08 -6.37
CA LEU A 109 9.71 9.03 -7.31
C LEU A 109 10.22 8.25 -8.52
N ARG A 110 10.05 8.80 -9.73
CA ARG A 110 10.46 8.17 -10.99
C ARG A 110 11.48 9.02 -11.72
N TRP A 111 12.13 8.42 -12.72
CA TRP A 111 13.11 9.10 -13.57
C TRP A 111 14.33 9.63 -12.82
N VAL A 112 14.63 9.10 -11.64
CA VAL A 112 15.83 9.49 -10.89
C VAL A 112 17.04 8.85 -11.56
N THR A 113 18.08 9.64 -11.85
CA THR A 113 19.36 9.10 -12.32
C THR A 113 20.27 8.79 -11.12
N LEU A 114 21.21 7.85 -11.27
CA LEU A 114 22.04 7.38 -10.17
C LEU A 114 22.91 8.49 -9.57
N GLU A 115 23.38 9.40 -10.42
CA GLU A 115 24.22 10.55 -10.07
C GLU A 115 23.53 11.48 -9.07
N ARG A 116 22.20 11.53 -9.10
CA ARG A 116 21.38 12.41 -8.25
C ARG A 116 20.94 11.75 -6.95
N VAL A 117 21.09 10.43 -6.83
CA VAL A 117 20.62 9.67 -5.66
C VAL A 117 21.19 10.22 -4.35
N PRO A 118 22.50 10.45 -4.17
CA PRO A 118 23.03 10.94 -2.90
C PRO A 118 22.44 12.29 -2.47
N ALA A 119 22.31 13.23 -3.41
CA ALA A 119 21.74 14.55 -3.14
C ALA A 119 20.24 14.49 -2.79
N ILE A 120 19.49 13.60 -3.44
CA ILE A 120 18.07 13.37 -3.14
C ILE A 120 17.92 12.75 -1.75
N VAL A 121 18.73 11.75 -1.40
CA VAL A 121 18.72 11.13 -0.07
C VAL A 121 18.98 12.18 1.02
N ALA A 122 20.04 12.99 0.87
CA ALA A 122 20.36 14.03 1.84
C ALA A 122 19.24 15.06 2.03
N ARG A 123 18.57 15.49 0.94
CA ARG A 123 17.41 16.39 1.01
C ARG A 123 16.22 15.75 1.75
N LEU A 124 15.94 14.49 1.47
CA LEU A 124 14.85 13.75 2.14
C LEU A 124 15.13 13.60 3.63
N GLU A 125 16.35 13.22 4.01
CA GLU A 125 16.78 13.08 5.40
C GLU A 125 16.71 14.40 6.16
N ALA A 126 17.16 15.50 5.54
CA ALA A 126 17.05 16.84 6.13
C ALA A 126 15.59 17.27 6.38
N ALA A 127 14.63 16.71 5.62
CA ALA A 127 13.19 16.93 5.81
C ALA A 127 12.51 15.89 6.74
N GLY A 128 13.28 15.00 7.38
CA GLY A 128 12.77 13.95 8.26
C GLY A 128 12.12 12.76 7.53
N LEU A 129 12.38 12.60 6.24
CA LEU A 129 11.97 11.45 5.44
C LEU A 129 13.13 10.46 5.29
N SER A 130 12.82 9.19 5.01
CA SER A 130 13.83 8.16 4.77
C SER A 130 13.47 7.30 3.56
N THR A 131 14.45 6.71 2.90
CA THR A 131 14.25 5.69 1.84
C THR A 131 14.67 4.29 2.30
N LEU A 132 15.19 4.16 3.51
CA LEU A 132 15.75 2.93 4.04
C LEU A 132 14.71 1.83 4.20
N GLN A 133 15.16 0.61 3.94
CA GLN A 133 14.45 -0.66 4.10
C GLN A 133 13.11 -0.69 3.37
N THR A 134 12.94 0.04 2.26
CA THR A 134 11.66 0.12 1.53
C THR A 134 11.51 -0.98 0.45
N GLY A 135 12.59 -1.71 0.18
CA GLY A 135 12.68 -2.80 -0.80
C GLY A 135 13.22 -4.11 -0.22
N MET A 136 13.34 -5.11 -1.10
CA MET A 136 13.89 -6.43 -0.77
C MET A 136 13.34 -7.07 0.52
N ASP A 137 14.20 -7.71 1.29
CA ASP A 137 13.85 -8.62 2.37
C ASP A 137 13.89 -7.86 3.70
N ASN A 138 13.04 -6.83 3.75
CA ASN A 138 12.85 -5.89 4.83
C ASN A 138 11.36 -5.73 5.19
N VAL A 139 11.11 -5.14 6.36
CA VAL A 139 9.79 -4.59 6.74
C VAL A 139 9.41 -3.47 5.77
N ARG A 140 8.23 -3.52 5.16
CA ARG A 140 7.75 -2.54 4.17
C ARG A 140 7.10 -1.31 4.82
N GLY A 141 6.47 -0.44 4.04
CA GLY A 141 5.65 0.66 4.59
C GLY A 141 4.59 0.14 5.55
N ILE A 142 4.42 0.82 6.68
CA ILE A 142 3.45 0.48 7.71
C ILE A 142 2.13 1.11 7.31
N VAL A 143 1.16 0.26 6.98
CA VAL A 143 -0.16 0.69 6.52
C VAL A 143 -1.07 0.89 7.72
N GLY A 144 -1.82 1.99 7.72
CA GLY A 144 -2.84 2.28 8.71
C GLY A 144 -4.00 3.03 8.07
N CYS A 145 -5.01 3.37 8.88
CA CYS A 145 -6.09 4.21 8.40
C CYS A 145 -5.52 5.58 7.99
N PRO A 146 -5.76 6.06 6.75
CA PRO A 146 -5.31 7.39 6.37
C PRO A 146 -6.03 8.48 7.19
N ALA A 147 -7.23 8.21 7.73
CA ALA A 147 -7.95 9.13 8.62
C ALA A 147 -7.69 8.87 10.12
N THR A 148 -6.62 8.17 10.49
CA THR A 148 -6.28 7.91 11.91
C THR A 148 -6.19 9.20 12.73
N GLY A 149 -6.83 9.26 13.89
CA GLY A 149 -6.88 10.47 14.72
C GLY A 149 -7.81 11.58 14.20
N LEU A 150 -8.53 11.33 13.10
CA LEU A 150 -9.41 12.31 12.44
C LEU A 150 -10.84 11.79 12.36
N THR A 151 -11.04 10.55 11.93
CA THR A 151 -12.37 10.00 11.72
C THR A 151 -13.08 9.72 13.05
N PRO A 152 -14.38 10.02 13.19
CA PRO A 152 -15.17 9.55 14.34
C PRO A 152 -15.46 8.04 14.29
N ARG A 153 -15.04 7.35 13.21
CA ARG A 153 -15.26 5.91 12.97
C ARG A 153 -13.99 5.09 13.22
N GLU A 154 -13.24 5.44 14.25
CA GLU A 154 -12.08 4.70 14.74
C GLU A 154 -12.22 4.39 16.22
N LEU A 155 -11.60 3.30 16.66
CA LEU A 155 -11.45 2.95 18.06
C LEU A 155 -10.22 3.62 18.70
N LEU A 156 -9.14 3.74 17.91
CA LEU A 156 -7.82 4.13 18.38
C LEU A 156 -7.10 4.92 17.27
N ASP A 157 -6.33 5.93 17.66
CA ASP A 157 -5.36 6.57 16.78
C ASP A 157 -4.08 5.72 16.72
N THR A 158 -3.74 5.19 15.55
CA THR A 158 -2.57 4.31 15.35
C THR A 158 -1.34 5.01 14.79
N SER A 159 -1.39 6.32 14.56
CA SER A 159 -0.26 7.08 14.01
C SER A 159 1.00 6.98 14.87
N GLY A 160 0.86 7.16 16.20
CA GLY A 160 1.97 7.03 17.15
C GLY A 160 2.55 5.61 17.22
N ILE A 161 1.71 4.58 17.13
CA ILE A 161 2.14 3.17 17.14
C ILE A 161 2.95 2.85 15.88
N ALA A 162 2.49 3.29 14.71
CA ALA A 162 3.21 3.07 13.46
C ALA A 162 4.57 3.79 13.46
N ALA A 163 4.64 5.01 13.99
CA ALA A 163 5.90 5.72 14.17
C ALA A 163 6.85 4.97 15.14
N ALA A 164 6.33 4.51 16.29
CA ALA A 164 7.10 3.74 17.26
C ALA A 164 7.64 2.42 16.66
N PHE A 165 6.81 1.67 15.94
CA PHE A 165 7.26 0.46 15.26
C PHE A 165 8.33 0.76 14.20
N GLN A 166 8.18 1.84 13.43
CA GLN A 166 9.22 2.27 12.49
C GLN A 166 10.56 2.53 13.18
N SER A 167 10.55 3.26 14.30
CA SER A 167 11.76 3.59 15.06
C SER A 167 12.51 2.36 15.57
N LEU A 168 11.82 1.24 15.82
CA LEU A 168 12.46 0.00 16.29
C LEU A 168 13.32 -0.68 15.21
N PHE A 169 12.88 -0.67 13.94
CA PHE A 169 13.55 -1.40 12.87
C PHE A 169 14.36 -0.54 11.89
N LEU A 170 14.06 0.76 11.78
CA LEU A 170 14.65 1.62 10.76
C LEU A 170 16.14 1.84 11.04
N GLY A 171 17.01 1.47 10.10
CA GLY A 171 18.46 1.50 10.27
C GLY A 171 19.02 0.40 11.18
N ASN A 172 18.17 -0.41 11.81
CA ASN A 172 18.59 -1.48 12.72
C ASN A 172 18.91 -2.77 11.94
N ARG A 173 20.17 -3.22 12.01
CA ARG A 173 20.69 -4.44 11.35
C ARG A 173 20.01 -5.73 11.79
N GLU A 174 19.34 -5.74 12.94
CA GLU A 174 18.55 -6.91 13.33
C GLU A 174 17.36 -7.17 12.39
N PHE A 175 16.93 -6.17 11.62
CA PHE A 175 15.76 -6.20 10.75
C PHE A 175 16.08 -6.10 9.24
N THR A 176 17.37 -6.13 8.87
CA THR A 176 17.83 -5.97 7.48
C THR A 176 17.99 -7.30 6.74
N ASN A 177 17.96 -8.42 7.46
CA ASN A 177 18.17 -9.77 6.91
C ASN A 177 16.98 -10.70 7.17
N LEU A 178 15.76 -10.24 6.85
CA LEU A 178 14.59 -11.13 6.87
C LEU A 178 14.68 -12.16 5.71
N PRO A 179 14.01 -13.32 5.80
CA PRO A 179 13.96 -14.27 4.69
C PRO A 179 13.28 -13.72 3.44
N ARG A 180 12.28 -12.83 3.62
CA ARG A 180 11.56 -12.18 2.52
C ARG A 180 10.91 -10.87 2.98
N LYS A 181 10.28 -10.15 2.04
CA LYS A 181 9.47 -8.95 2.34
C LYS A 181 8.47 -9.22 3.47
N PHE A 182 8.32 -8.24 4.37
CA PHE A 182 7.44 -8.32 5.53
C PHE A 182 6.53 -7.09 5.56
N ASN A 183 5.22 -7.28 5.47
CA ASN A 183 4.25 -6.19 5.35
C ASN A 183 3.37 -6.13 6.59
N VAL A 184 3.09 -4.93 7.07
CA VAL A 184 2.43 -4.71 8.35
C VAL A 184 1.27 -3.75 8.17
N THR A 185 0.15 -4.06 8.81
CA THR A 185 -0.97 -3.14 8.99
C THR A 185 -1.33 -3.00 10.45
N ILE A 186 -1.48 -1.75 10.89
CA ILE A 186 -1.91 -1.37 12.24
C ILE A 186 -3.02 -0.34 12.08
N THR A 187 -4.26 -0.74 12.36
CA THR A 187 -5.43 0.12 12.16
C THR A 187 -6.36 0.11 13.36
N GLY A 188 -6.79 1.31 13.77
CA GLY A 188 -7.89 1.50 14.71
C GLY A 188 -9.23 1.77 14.02
N CYS A 189 -9.25 1.88 12.69
CA CYS A 189 -10.46 2.17 11.92
C CYS A 189 -11.46 1.02 12.01
N LEU A 190 -12.71 1.36 12.36
CA LEU A 190 -13.81 0.41 12.41
C LEU A 190 -14.26 0.02 11.01
N GLU A 191 -14.04 0.90 10.04
CA GLU A 191 -14.35 0.68 8.62
C GLU A 191 -13.15 0.04 7.90
N HIS A 192 -13.40 -0.92 7.03
CA HIS A 192 -12.32 -1.59 6.30
C HIS A 192 -11.70 -0.67 5.23
N CYS A 193 -10.51 -0.12 5.51
CA CYS A 193 -9.80 0.78 4.58
C CYS A 193 -8.35 0.36 4.23
N THR A 194 -7.78 -0.66 4.88
CA THR A 194 -6.33 -0.95 4.81
C THR A 194 -5.93 -2.25 4.09
N GLY A 195 -6.84 -3.21 3.91
CA GLY A 195 -6.48 -4.52 3.32
C GLY A 195 -5.55 -5.37 4.21
N GLY A 196 -5.73 -5.30 5.54
CA GLY A 196 -4.88 -5.94 6.54
C GLY A 196 -4.81 -7.47 6.43
N GLU A 197 -5.89 -8.11 5.99
CA GLU A 197 -6.03 -9.57 5.90
C GLU A 197 -4.99 -10.26 4.99
N THR A 198 -4.30 -9.52 4.12
CA THR A 198 -3.26 -10.05 3.23
C THR A 198 -1.86 -9.53 3.52
N GLN A 199 -1.63 -9.10 4.76
CA GLN A 199 -0.36 -8.60 5.28
C GLN A 199 0.29 -9.64 6.21
N ASP A 200 1.61 -9.59 6.36
CA ASP A 200 2.34 -10.52 7.23
C ASP A 200 1.94 -10.30 8.71
N ILE A 201 1.64 -9.05 9.10
CA ILE A 201 0.95 -8.72 10.36
C ILE A 201 -0.30 -7.89 10.06
N SER A 202 -1.42 -8.26 10.69
CA SER A 202 -2.67 -7.52 10.71
C SER A 202 -3.12 -7.28 12.15
N MET A 203 -2.99 -6.04 12.63
CA MET A 203 -3.58 -5.56 13.87
C MET A 203 -4.87 -4.79 13.56
N THR A 204 -5.99 -5.31 14.05
CA THR A 204 -7.35 -4.81 13.80
C THR A 204 -8.04 -4.43 15.10
N PRO A 205 -8.87 -3.38 15.14
CA PRO A 205 -9.40 -2.84 16.39
C PRO A 205 -10.29 -3.86 17.10
N ALA A 206 -10.09 -4.02 18.40
CA ALA A 206 -10.83 -4.97 19.22
C ALA A 206 -11.08 -4.43 20.64
N LEU A 207 -12.05 -5.03 21.31
CA LEU A 207 -12.45 -4.71 22.68
C LEU A 207 -12.40 -5.95 23.58
N VAL A 208 -11.76 -5.83 24.74
CA VAL A 208 -11.87 -6.79 25.85
C VAL A 208 -12.53 -6.05 27.02
N GLY A 209 -13.82 -6.30 27.25
CA GLY A 209 -14.64 -5.40 28.07
C GLY A 209 -14.62 -3.99 27.47
N ASP A 210 -14.27 -2.99 28.29
CA ASP A 210 -14.12 -1.59 27.86
C ASP A 210 -12.70 -1.23 27.41
N VAL A 211 -11.77 -2.19 27.43
CA VAL A 211 -10.37 -1.96 27.04
C VAL A 211 -10.22 -2.08 25.52
N ALA A 212 -9.90 -0.96 24.88
CA ALA A 212 -9.59 -0.91 23.45
C ALA A 212 -8.15 -1.37 23.15
N GLY A 213 -8.00 -2.17 22.10
CA GLY A 213 -6.71 -2.66 21.62
C GLY A 213 -6.85 -3.31 20.24
N PHE A 214 -6.10 -4.38 20.01
CA PHE A 214 -6.06 -5.06 18.71
C PHE A 214 -6.21 -6.56 18.83
N ASN A 215 -7.01 -7.15 17.94
CA ASN A 215 -6.87 -8.55 17.59
C ASN A 215 -5.68 -8.71 16.63
N LEU A 216 -4.88 -9.74 16.86
CA LEU A 216 -3.66 -10.03 16.12
C LEU A 216 -3.84 -11.23 15.18
N ALA A 217 -3.62 -10.99 13.89
CA ALA A 217 -3.51 -12.04 12.88
C ALA A 217 -2.19 -11.90 12.09
N VAL A 218 -1.64 -13.02 11.60
CA VAL A 218 -0.33 -13.05 10.92
C VAL A 218 -0.29 -13.98 9.71
N GLY A 219 0.72 -13.82 8.86
CA GLY A 219 0.99 -14.73 7.74
C GLY A 219 0.16 -14.47 6.48
N GLY A 220 -0.52 -13.32 6.39
CA GLY A 220 -1.22 -12.92 5.18
C GLY A 220 -0.24 -12.60 4.04
N LYS A 221 -0.63 -12.95 2.81
CA LYS A 221 0.12 -12.55 1.61
C LYS A 221 -0.76 -12.35 0.39
N GLN A 222 -0.36 -11.39 -0.42
CA GLN A 222 -0.62 -11.35 -1.86
C GLN A 222 0.57 -11.95 -2.63
N GLY A 223 0.32 -12.56 -3.79
CA GLY A 223 1.36 -12.93 -4.75
C GLY A 223 1.04 -14.13 -5.63
N SER A 224 2.03 -14.55 -6.41
CA SER A 224 1.96 -15.73 -7.29
C SER A 224 1.58 -16.98 -6.49
N GLY A 225 0.53 -17.68 -6.94
CA GLY A 225 -0.12 -18.78 -6.20
C GLY A 225 -1.37 -18.37 -5.43
N GLY A 226 -1.83 -17.11 -5.55
CA GLY A 226 -3.06 -16.62 -4.92
C GLY A 226 -2.85 -16.03 -3.52
N PRO A 227 -3.90 -15.40 -2.97
CA PRO A 227 -3.84 -14.78 -1.66
C PRO A 227 -3.82 -15.85 -0.56
N THR A 228 -3.12 -15.55 0.53
CA THR A 228 -3.27 -16.25 1.81
C THR A 228 -3.80 -15.22 2.80
N LEU A 229 -4.88 -15.56 3.48
CA LEU A 229 -5.44 -14.71 4.53
C LEU A 229 -4.63 -14.89 5.82
N ALA A 230 -4.43 -13.81 6.56
CA ALA A 230 -3.74 -13.83 7.85
C ALA A 230 -4.52 -14.69 8.86
N ALA A 231 -3.84 -15.60 9.54
CA ALA A 231 -4.41 -16.46 10.55
C ALA A 231 -4.44 -15.76 11.91
N SER A 232 -5.57 -15.82 12.62
CA SER A 232 -5.69 -15.32 13.99
C SER A 232 -4.70 -16.06 14.90
N LEU A 233 -3.99 -15.32 15.76
CA LEU A 233 -3.20 -15.88 16.85
C LEU A 233 -4.01 -16.05 18.13
N ASP A 234 -5.31 -15.75 18.10
CA ASP A 234 -6.17 -15.66 19.29
C ASP A 234 -5.52 -14.79 20.38
N ALA A 235 -4.99 -13.63 19.99
CA ALA A 235 -4.29 -12.73 20.89
C ALA A 235 -4.85 -11.31 20.81
N PHE A 236 -5.09 -10.71 21.99
CA PHE A 236 -5.36 -9.30 22.16
C PHE A 236 -4.09 -8.56 22.55
N VAL A 237 -3.81 -7.45 21.86
CA VAL A 237 -2.62 -6.62 22.03
C VAL A 237 -3.05 -5.22 22.44
N ARG A 238 -2.49 -4.72 23.54
CA ARG A 238 -2.75 -3.34 24.00
C ARG A 238 -1.98 -2.33 23.14
N PRO A 239 -2.48 -1.08 23.01
CA PRO A 239 -1.83 -0.04 22.21
C PRO A 239 -0.33 0.16 22.51
N GLU A 240 0.03 0.16 23.80
CA GLU A 240 1.40 0.34 24.29
C GLU A 240 2.36 -0.80 23.88
N ASP A 241 1.83 -2.01 23.68
CA ASP A 241 2.62 -3.21 23.35
C ASP A 241 2.72 -3.46 21.85
N ALA A 242 1.89 -2.79 21.04
CA ALA A 242 1.69 -3.11 19.63
C ALA A 242 2.98 -3.01 18.80
N ALA A 243 3.81 -1.99 19.04
CA ALA A 243 5.07 -1.81 18.32
C ALA A 243 6.08 -2.92 18.64
N GLU A 244 6.23 -3.27 19.92
CA GLU A 244 7.11 -4.34 20.38
C GLU A 244 6.66 -5.69 19.80
N VAL A 245 5.36 -6.00 19.88
CA VAL A 245 4.79 -7.23 19.32
C VAL A 245 5.10 -7.35 17.82
N CYS A 246 4.94 -6.27 17.05
CA CYS A 246 5.28 -6.29 15.63
C CYS A 246 6.76 -6.59 15.38
N ALA A 247 7.65 -5.96 16.16
CA ALA A 247 9.08 -6.17 16.07
C ALA A 247 9.46 -7.62 16.44
N THR A 248 8.91 -8.17 17.53
CA THR A 248 9.18 -9.54 17.97
C THR A 248 8.75 -10.57 16.91
N ILE A 249 7.59 -10.39 16.26
CA ILE A 249 7.14 -11.28 15.17
C ILE A 249 8.10 -11.20 13.98
N ALA A 250 8.57 -10.00 13.62
CA ALA A 250 9.56 -9.85 12.55
C ALA A 250 10.89 -10.57 12.87
N LEU A 251 11.32 -10.56 14.14
CA LEU A 251 12.50 -11.29 14.61
C LEU A 251 12.27 -12.81 14.65
N ILE A 252 11.08 -13.27 15.04
CA ILE A 252 10.71 -14.70 14.92
C ILE A 252 10.81 -15.13 13.46
N PHE A 253 10.27 -14.33 12.54
CA PHE A 253 10.37 -14.60 11.11
C PHE A 253 11.83 -14.61 10.62
N ARG A 254 12.67 -13.69 11.11
CA ARG A 254 14.11 -13.68 10.81
C ARG A 254 14.77 -15.01 11.14
N ASP A 255 14.49 -15.52 12.34
CA ASP A 255 15.18 -16.67 12.92
C ASP A 255 14.66 -18.02 12.42
N HIS A 256 13.37 -18.10 12.10
CA HIS A 256 12.71 -19.37 11.76
C HIS A 256 12.19 -19.45 10.34
N GLY A 257 12.14 -18.35 9.58
CA GLY A 257 11.52 -18.35 8.27
C GLY A 257 12.34 -19.05 7.18
N PRO A 258 11.68 -19.69 6.19
CA PRO A 258 12.35 -20.44 5.13
C PRO A 258 13.16 -19.54 4.20
N ARG A 259 14.35 -20.00 3.80
CA ARG A 259 15.33 -19.22 3.02
C ARG A 259 15.77 -19.91 1.73
N GLU A 260 15.36 -21.13 1.45
CA GLU A 260 15.86 -21.93 0.33
C GLU A 260 15.27 -21.39 -1.00
N ALA A 261 13.95 -21.35 -1.11
CA ALA A 261 13.24 -20.93 -2.31
C ALA A 261 12.57 -19.56 -2.11
N ARG A 262 12.98 -18.53 -2.87
CA ARG A 262 12.40 -17.17 -2.78
C ARG A 262 10.89 -17.12 -3.01
N SER A 263 10.32 -18.06 -3.77
CA SER A 263 8.88 -18.20 -4.00
C SER A 263 8.13 -18.73 -2.77
N ARG A 264 8.83 -19.41 -1.86
CA ARG A 264 8.31 -20.02 -0.63
C ARG A 264 8.90 -19.44 0.66
N ALA A 265 9.52 -18.26 0.60
CA ALA A 265 10.25 -17.64 1.72
C ALA A 265 9.43 -16.66 2.58
N ARG A 266 8.12 -16.49 2.34
CA ARG A 266 7.26 -15.53 3.10
C ARG A 266 6.83 -16.11 4.46
N LEU A 267 6.47 -15.23 5.41
CA LEU A 267 5.92 -15.63 6.71
C LEU A 267 4.75 -16.62 6.59
N ALA A 268 3.91 -16.43 5.57
CA ALA A 268 2.80 -17.34 5.25
C ALA A 268 3.22 -18.82 5.16
N PHE A 269 4.42 -19.11 4.65
CA PHE A 269 4.90 -20.49 4.51
C PHE A 269 5.41 -21.05 5.83
N LEU A 270 6.08 -20.23 6.66
CA LEU A 270 6.43 -20.60 8.03
C LEU A 270 5.17 -20.93 8.84
N LEU A 271 4.13 -20.09 8.72
CA LEU A 271 2.83 -20.32 9.37
C LEU A 271 2.11 -21.55 8.82
N GLY A 272 2.21 -21.83 7.52
CA GLY A 272 1.65 -23.03 6.92
C GLY A 272 2.30 -24.33 7.42
N GLU A 273 3.59 -24.28 7.79
CA GLU A 273 4.33 -25.43 8.31
C GLU A 273 4.15 -25.60 9.83
N ARG A 274 4.24 -24.51 10.59
CA ARG A 274 4.30 -24.56 12.06
C ARG A 274 2.97 -24.25 12.75
N GLY A 275 2.05 -23.59 12.05
CA GLY A 275 0.74 -23.21 12.57
C GLY A 275 0.74 -21.92 13.40
N ALA A 276 -0.47 -21.38 13.62
CA ALA A 276 -0.69 -20.17 14.40
C ALA A 276 -0.42 -20.36 15.91
N ALA A 277 -0.74 -21.53 16.46
CA ALA A 277 -0.50 -21.85 17.87
C ALA A 277 1.00 -21.75 18.22
N TRP A 278 1.86 -22.35 17.39
CA TRP A 278 3.32 -22.24 17.55
C TRP A 278 3.79 -20.78 17.51
N MET A 279 3.30 -19.98 16.55
CA MET A 279 3.68 -18.57 16.48
C MET A 279 3.29 -17.80 17.75
N ARG A 280 2.12 -18.08 18.33
CA ARG A 280 1.70 -17.49 19.60
C ARG A 280 2.62 -17.90 20.75
N GLU A 281 2.98 -19.18 20.84
CA GLU A 281 3.88 -19.71 21.87
C GLU A 281 5.27 -19.06 21.79
N GLU A 282 5.88 -18.98 20.60
CA GLU A 282 7.17 -18.31 20.40
C GLU A 282 7.09 -16.82 20.73
N LEU A 283 5.99 -16.16 20.34
CA LEU A 283 5.77 -14.75 20.65
C LEU A 283 5.71 -14.50 22.15
N VAL A 284 4.92 -15.29 22.89
CA VAL A 284 4.82 -15.21 24.35
C VAL A 284 6.16 -15.52 25.01
N ALA A 285 6.88 -16.54 24.54
CA ALA A 285 8.18 -16.92 25.06
C ALA A 285 9.21 -15.79 24.91
N ARG A 286 9.23 -15.09 23.76
CA ARG A 286 10.14 -13.96 23.52
C ARG A 286 9.74 -12.70 24.27
N LEU A 287 8.44 -12.41 24.38
CA LEU A 287 7.94 -11.27 25.15
C LEU A 287 8.05 -11.47 26.66
N LYS A 288 8.22 -12.71 27.13
CA LYS A 288 8.27 -13.10 28.55
C LYS A 288 7.03 -12.66 29.35
N ARG A 289 5.89 -12.55 28.68
CA ARG A 289 4.58 -12.23 29.27
C ARG A 289 3.46 -12.86 28.45
N PRO A 290 2.34 -13.25 29.09
CA PRO A 290 1.21 -13.79 28.36
C PRO A 290 0.55 -12.69 27.49
N LEU A 291 -0.06 -13.12 26.39
CA LEU A 291 -0.99 -12.31 25.61
C LEU A 291 -2.42 -12.79 25.89
N PRO A 292 -3.33 -11.91 26.35
CA PRO A 292 -4.73 -12.27 26.55
C PRO A 292 -5.35 -12.85 25.27
N PRO A 293 -6.38 -13.70 25.38
CA PRO A 293 -7.16 -14.18 24.22
C PRO A 293 -7.69 -13.02 23.37
N ALA A 294 -8.02 -13.28 22.11
CA ALA A 294 -8.58 -12.26 21.22
C ALA A 294 -9.85 -11.64 21.81
N GLY A 295 -9.99 -10.32 21.65
CA GLY A 295 -11.18 -9.58 22.04
C GLY A 295 -12.29 -9.64 20.99
N ARG A 296 -13.41 -8.98 21.28
CA ARG A 296 -14.48 -8.76 20.31
C ARG A 296 -13.96 -7.85 19.19
N ASP A 297 -14.03 -8.32 17.96
CA ASP A 297 -13.69 -7.52 16.78
C ASP A 297 -14.62 -6.29 16.71
N ALA A 298 -14.02 -5.10 16.67
CA ALA A 298 -14.76 -3.84 16.64
C ALA A 298 -15.08 -3.39 15.20
N ARG A 299 -14.54 -4.07 14.18
CA ARG A 299 -14.79 -3.72 12.79
C ARG A 299 -16.26 -3.91 12.43
N VAL A 300 -16.80 -2.96 11.68
CA VAL A 300 -18.13 -3.06 11.08
C VAL A 300 -18.05 -3.67 9.69
N ALA A 301 -19.18 -4.10 9.13
CA ALA A 301 -19.25 -4.71 7.81
C ALA A 301 -18.95 -3.74 6.65
N THR A 302 -18.92 -2.43 6.90
CA THR A 302 -18.70 -1.42 5.87
C THR A 302 -17.21 -1.16 5.58
N ALA A 303 -16.93 -0.80 4.34
CA ALA A 303 -15.62 -0.36 3.88
C ALA A 303 -15.65 1.14 3.53
N THR A 304 -14.51 1.81 3.62
CA THR A 304 -14.37 3.21 3.25
C THR A 304 -13.11 3.42 2.43
N ASP A 305 -13.21 4.25 1.38
CA ASP A 305 -12.09 4.67 0.54
C ASP A 305 -11.50 6.03 0.97
N HIS A 306 -12.16 6.68 1.93
CA HIS A 306 -11.92 8.04 2.40
C HIS A 306 -11.93 9.12 1.31
N VAL A 307 -12.54 8.91 0.15
CA VAL A 307 -12.69 9.92 -0.92
C VAL A 307 -14.01 10.67 -0.76
N GLY A 308 -13.97 12.00 -0.76
CA GLY A 308 -15.10 12.85 -0.41
C GLY A 308 -14.79 13.79 0.74
N ILE A 309 -15.81 14.51 1.21
CA ILE A 309 -15.72 15.44 2.35
C ILE A 309 -16.33 14.74 3.56
N PHE A 310 -15.55 14.61 4.63
CA PHE A 310 -15.96 13.93 5.85
C PHE A 310 -15.72 14.81 7.06
N ARG A 311 -16.65 14.77 8.01
CA ARG A 311 -16.49 15.40 9.33
C ARG A 311 -15.38 14.70 10.11
N GLN A 312 -14.56 15.50 10.78
CA GLN A 312 -13.63 15.00 11.77
C GLN A 312 -14.31 14.87 13.14
N ARG A 313 -13.65 14.13 14.04
CA ARG A 313 -14.01 14.13 15.47
C ARG A 313 -13.79 15.50 16.12
N GLN A 314 -12.87 16.31 15.59
CA GLN A 314 -12.66 17.69 16.02
C GLN A 314 -13.79 18.59 15.47
N PRO A 315 -14.55 19.30 16.33
CA PRO A 315 -15.67 20.12 15.90
C PRO A 315 -15.29 21.17 14.85
N GLY A 316 -16.15 21.35 13.85
CA GLY A 316 -15.97 22.35 12.77
C GLY A 316 -14.86 22.04 11.77
N LEU A 317 -14.20 20.88 11.88
CA LEU A 317 -13.15 20.44 10.95
C LEU A 317 -13.60 19.25 10.10
N ASN A 318 -13.02 19.18 8.90
CA ASN A 318 -13.27 18.16 7.90
C ASN A 318 -11.95 17.62 7.36
N TYR A 319 -11.94 16.37 6.91
CA TYR A 319 -10.92 15.89 5.98
C TYR A 319 -11.53 15.70 4.59
N VAL A 320 -10.79 16.09 3.57
CA VAL A 320 -11.22 16.01 2.16
C VAL A 320 -10.32 15.02 1.44
N GLY A 321 -10.86 13.88 1.07
CA GLY A 321 -10.18 12.90 0.25
C GLY A 321 -10.35 13.18 -1.24
N LEU A 322 -9.23 13.28 -1.93
CA LEU A 322 -9.13 13.56 -3.35
C LEU A 322 -8.77 12.29 -4.10
N LYS A 323 -9.57 11.92 -5.10
CA LYS A 323 -9.25 10.82 -5.99
C LYS A 323 -8.00 11.16 -6.80
N THR A 324 -6.99 10.32 -6.70
CA THR A 324 -5.83 10.39 -7.61
C THR A 324 -5.97 9.27 -8.63
N PRO A 325 -6.28 9.57 -9.91
CA PRO A 325 -6.41 8.55 -10.94
C PRO A 325 -5.19 7.63 -10.95
N VAL A 326 -5.44 6.35 -10.68
CA VAL A 326 -4.43 5.28 -10.59
C VAL A 326 -3.20 5.64 -9.73
N GLY A 327 -3.33 6.55 -8.77
CA GLY A 327 -2.25 6.99 -7.91
C GLY A 327 -1.13 7.80 -8.55
N ARG A 328 -1.27 8.26 -9.79
CA ARG A 328 -0.22 9.03 -10.47
C ARG A 328 -0.38 10.52 -10.22
N LEU A 329 0.68 11.17 -9.76
CA LEU A 329 0.75 12.61 -9.54
C LEU A 329 1.89 13.20 -10.37
N THR A 330 1.71 14.41 -10.88
CA THR A 330 2.84 15.20 -11.41
C THR A 330 3.55 15.96 -10.28
N GLY A 331 4.76 16.45 -10.56
CA GLY A 331 5.48 17.32 -9.63
C GLY A 331 4.68 18.59 -9.30
N GLU A 332 4.05 19.21 -10.29
CA GLU A 332 3.18 20.39 -10.10
C GLU A 332 1.97 20.07 -9.22
N GLN A 333 1.35 18.90 -9.41
CA GLN A 333 0.23 18.48 -8.56
C GLN A 333 0.66 18.28 -7.11
N LEU A 334 1.86 17.77 -6.85
CA LEU A 334 2.41 17.65 -5.49
C LEU A 334 2.67 19.03 -4.86
N LEU A 335 3.21 19.99 -5.62
CA LEU A 335 3.39 21.36 -5.17
C LEU A 335 2.06 22.03 -4.83
N GLU A 336 1.05 21.85 -5.69
CA GLU A 336 -0.29 22.39 -5.44
C GLU A 336 -0.96 21.72 -4.24
N LEU A 337 -0.84 20.40 -4.08
CA LEU A 337 -1.32 19.72 -2.87
C LEU A 337 -0.67 20.30 -1.60
N ALA A 338 0.63 20.58 -1.61
CA ALA A 338 1.32 21.21 -0.49
C ALA A 338 0.74 22.61 -0.19
N ARG A 339 0.54 23.44 -1.22
CA ARG A 339 -0.10 24.76 -1.07
C ARG A 339 -1.51 24.65 -0.50
N LEU A 340 -2.32 23.70 -0.99
CA LEU A 340 -3.68 23.48 -0.50
C LEU A 340 -3.69 23.05 0.97
N ALA A 341 -2.75 22.20 1.38
CA ALA A 341 -2.61 21.75 2.76
C ALA A 341 -2.28 22.91 3.72
N GLU A 342 -1.42 23.84 3.31
CA GLU A 342 -1.10 25.07 4.07
C GLU A 342 -2.27 26.06 4.08
N ARG A 343 -2.89 26.28 2.92
CA ARG A 343 -3.95 27.29 2.75
C ARG A 343 -5.25 26.90 3.44
N TYR A 344 -5.65 25.64 3.33
CA TYR A 344 -6.98 25.19 3.78
C TYR A 344 -6.94 24.35 5.06
N GLY A 345 -5.82 23.70 5.35
CA GLY A 345 -5.65 22.83 6.51
C GLY A 345 -4.61 23.34 7.49
N ARG A 346 -3.79 22.42 8.01
CA ARG A 346 -2.68 22.69 8.95
C ARG A 346 -1.31 22.28 8.39
N GLY A 347 -1.16 22.31 7.07
CA GLY A 347 0.09 21.88 6.42
C GLY A 347 0.36 20.38 6.54
N GLU A 348 -0.69 19.55 6.57
CA GLU A 348 -0.60 18.09 6.61
C GLU A 348 -1.28 17.49 5.37
N LEU A 349 -0.72 16.41 4.84
CA LEU A 349 -1.27 15.59 3.76
C LEU A 349 -1.16 14.12 4.14
N ARG A 350 -2.10 13.31 3.66
CA ARG A 350 -2.04 11.86 3.89
C ARG A 350 -2.30 11.04 2.65
N PHE A 351 -1.44 10.09 2.37
CA PHE A 351 -1.62 9.14 1.28
C PHE A 351 -2.42 7.92 1.73
N THR A 352 -3.27 7.38 0.85
CA THR A 352 -4.12 6.22 1.16
C THR A 352 -3.59 4.92 0.55
N PRO A 353 -3.93 3.75 1.14
CA PRO A 353 -3.58 2.46 0.54
C PRO A 353 -4.38 2.20 -0.75
N LEU A 354 -5.37 3.05 -1.05
CA LEU A 354 -6.13 3.07 -2.30
C LEU A 354 -5.58 4.08 -3.31
N GLN A 355 -4.34 4.53 -3.08
CA GLN A 355 -3.59 5.43 -3.95
C GLN A 355 -4.18 6.84 -4.10
N ASN A 356 -4.89 7.34 -3.09
CA ASN A 356 -5.49 8.68 -3.06
C ASN A 356 -4.74 9.59 -2.07
N VAL A 357 -5.19 10.85 -1.99
CA VAL A 357 -4.63 11.87 -1.08
C VAL A 357 -5.75 12.44 -0.20
N LEU A 358 -5.47 12.69 1.09
CA LEU A 358 -6.36 13.40 2.01
C LEU A 358 -5.75 14.76 2.36
N LEU A 359 -6.60 15.79 2.37
CA LEU A 359 -6.39 17.10 2.96
C LEU A 359 -7.14 17.17 4.30
N PRO A 360 -6.47 16.91 5.43
CA PRO A 360 -7.06 17.03 6.75
C PRO A 360 -7.19 18.49 7.22
N HIS A 361 -7.83 18.62 8.37
CA HIS A 361 -8.05 19.85 9.13
C HIS A 361 -8.67 21.04 8.39
N VAL A 362 -9.53 20.78 7.40
CA VAL A 362 -10.21 21.84 6.63
C VAL A 362 -11.42 22.38 7.41
N PRO A 363 -11.45 23.66 7.81
CA PRO A 363 -12.59 24.25 8.49
C PRO A 363 -13.84 24.31 7.59
N ASP A 364 -15.03 24.19 8.19
CA ASP A 364 -16.31 24.30 7.49
C ASP A 364 -16.40 25.52 6.57
N ALA A 365 -16.02 26.69 7.10
CA ALA A 365 -16.07 27.96 6.38
C ALA A 365 -15.16 28.01 5.14
N ARG A 366 -14.20 27.09 5.02
CA ARG A 366 -13.24 27.04 3.91
C ARG A 366 -13.56 25.95 2.87
N LEU A 367 -14.52 25.05 3.14
CA LEU A 367 -14.88 23.97 2.20
C LEU A 367 -15.31 24.52 0.84
N GLY A 368 -16.18 25.53 0.82
CA GLY A 368 -16.65 26.14 -0.43
C GLY A 368 -15.49 26.62 -1.30
N GLN A 369 -14.54 27.36 -0.73
CA GLN A 369 -13.36 27.85 -1.44
C GLN A 369 -12.45 26.71 -1.92
N LEU A 370 -12.18 25.72 -1.06
CA LEU A 370 -11.36 24.55 -1.43
C LEU A 370 -11.96 23.82 -2.63
N THR A 371 -13.27 23.56 -2.64
CA THR A 371 -13.93 22.81 -3.73
C THR A 371 -13.84 23.49 -5.10
N GLN A 372 -13.53 24.79 -5.15
CA GLN A 372 -13.35 25.56 -6.38
C GLN A 372 -11.89 25.62 -6.88
N GLU A 373 -10.94 25.08 -6.11
CA GLU A 373 -9.52 25.08 -6.50
C GLU A 373 -9.31 24.28 -7.81
N PRO A 374 -8.56 24.81 -8.80
CA PRO A 374 -8.42 24.17 -10.11
C PRO A 374 -7.91 22.72 -10.06
N LEU A 375 -7.04 22.42 -9.09
CA LEU A 375 -6.49 21.08 -8.90
C LEU A 375 -7.57 20.01 -8.67
N LEU A 376 -8.69 20.36 -8.04
CA LEU A 376 -9.78 19.42 -7.74
C LEU A 376 -10.56 19.00 -8.99
N LYS A 377 -10.37 19.66 -10.14
CA LYS A 377 -10.86 19.16 -11.43
C LYS A 377 -10.08 17.93 -11.88
N ALA A 378 -8.78 17.88 -11.59
CA ALA A 378 -7.92 16.75 -11.90
C ALA A 378 -7.91 15.70 -10.79
N LEU A 379 -8.10 16.12 -9.53
CA LEU A 379 -8.13 15.28 -8.34
C LEU A 379 -9.46 15.46 -7.60
N PRO A 380 -10.59 14.95 -8.15
CA PRO A 380 -11.91 15.24 -7.62
C PRO A 380 -12.15 14.59 -6.26
N TYR A 381 -12.86 15.30 -5.37
CA TYR A 381 -13.39 14.74 -4.13
C TYR A 381 -14.67 13.92 -4.37
N ASN A 382 -15.37 14.18 -5.48
CA ASN A 382 -16.61 13.54 -5.91
C ASN A 382 -16.44 12.82 -7.27
N PRO A 383 -15.48 11.89 -7.42
CA PRO A 383 -15.34 11.13 -8.66
C PRO A 383 -16.58 10.28 -8.94
N SER A 384 -16.73 9.83 -10.19
CA SER A 384 -17.68 8.77 -10.55
C SER A 384 -17.42 7.52 -9.69
N GLU A 385 -18.44 6.67 -9.55
CA GLU A 385 -18.36 5.44 -8.79
C GLU A 385 -17.37 4.42 -9.37
N ILE A 386 -17.15 4.47 -10.68
CA ILE A 386 -16.19 3.64 -11.41
C ILE A 386 -14.75 4.11 -11.13
N ALA A 387 -14.49 5.41 -11.32
CA ALA A 387 -13.17 5.97 -11.05
C ALA A 387 -12.79 5.87 -9.57
N ARG A 388 -13.77 6.04 -8.68
CA ARG A 388 -13.60 5.99 -7.22
C ARG A 388 -12.84 4.74 -6.76
N GLY A 389 -13.34 3.56 -7.11
CA GLY A 389 -12.77 2.28 -6.66
C GLY A 389 -11.59 1.75 -7.48
N LEU A 390 -11.22 2.43 -8.57
CA LEU A 390 -10.13 2.01 -9.45
C LEU A 390 -8.74 2.17 -8.80
N VAL A 391 -8.00 1.07 -8.72
CA VAL A 391 -6.60 1.05 -8.27
C VAL A 391 -5.79 0.21 -9.25
N ALA A 392 -4.63 0.73 -9.68
CA ALA A 392 -3.77 0.04 -10.64
C ALA A 392 -2.32 0.03 -10.17
N CYS A 393 -1.64 -1.08 -10.44
CA CYS A 393 -0.21 -1.20 -10.16
C CYS A 393 0.61 -0.37 -11.15
N THR A 394 1.94 -0.45 -11.05
CA THR A 394 2.85 0.26 -11.96
C THR A 394 2.73 -0.14 -13.43
N GLY A 395 2.50 -1.42 -13.74
CA GLY A 395 2.47 -1.93 -15.13
C GLY A 395 3.82 -1.88 -15.85
N THR A 396 3.81 -2.18 -17.14
CA THR A 396 5.00 -2.18 -18.03
C THR A 396 5.64 -0.82 -18.21
N ASP A 397 4.93 0.26 -17.85
CA ASP A 397 5.46 1.63 -17.73
C ASP A 397 6.82 1.67 -17.01
N PHE A 398 6.97 0.93 -15.89
CA PHE A 398 8.23 0.89 -15.13
C PHE A 398 8.56 -0.46 -14.48
N CYS A 399 7.62 -1.41 -14.39
CA CYS A 399 7.83 -2.60 -13.57
C CYS A 399 8.56 -3.72 -14.33
N ASN A 400 9.65 -4.23 -13.73
CA ASN A 400 10.41 -5.36 -14.30
C ASN A 400 9.63 -6.69 -14.35
N LEU A 401 8.50 -6.81 -13.63
CA LEU A 401 7.67 -8.03 -13.54
C LEU A 401 6.35 -7.92 -14.32
N ALA A 402 5.97 -6.74 -14.79
CA ALA A 402 4.69 -6.56 -15.43
C ALA A 402 4.68 -7.22 -16.81
N LEU A 403 3.57 -7.86 -17.13
CA LEU A 403 3.29 -8.46 -18.44
C LEU A 403 2.59 -7.45 -19.35
N ILE A 404 1.74 -6.59 -18.80
CA ILE A 404 0.92 -5.63 -19.55
C ILE A 404 1.03 -4.21 -18.99
N ASP A 405 0.62 -3.23 -19.79
CA ASP A 405 0.30 -1.91 -19.26
C ASP A 405 -0.93 -1.98 -18.35
N THR A 406 -0.96 -1.14 -17.32
CA THR A 406 -2.09 -1.10 -16.38
C THR A 406 -2.62 0.29 -16.15
N LYS A 407 -1.77 1.30 -15.92
CA LYS A 407 -2.25 2.62 -15.52
C LYS A 407 -2.98 3.34 -16.65
N THR A 408 -2.42 3.31 -17.87
CA THR A 408 -3.05 3.96 -19.03
C THR A 408 -4.34 3.23 -19.40
N ARG A 409 -4.28 1.89 -19.51
CA ARG A 409 -5.47 1.05 -19.75
C ARG A 409 -6.57 1.23 -18.70
N ALA A 410 -6.24 1.28 -17.42
CA ALA A 410 -7.21 1.45 -16.34
C ALA A 410 -7.95 2.79 -16.42
N VAL A 411 -7.24 3.89 -16.73
CA VAL A 411 -7.87 5.21 -16.92
C VAL A 411 -8.76 5.23 -18.17
N ALA A 412 -8.31 4.62 -19.27
CA ALA A 412 -9.11 4.53 -20.50
C ALA A 412 -10.40 3.73 -20.26
N LEU A 413 -10.28 2.58 -19.59
CA LEU A 413 -11.41 1.72 -19.24
C LEU A 413 -12.44 2.47 -18.36
N ALA A 414 -11.97 3.22 -17.35
CA ALA A 414 -12.88 3.99 -16.50
C ALA A 414 -13.71 5.01 -17.31
N LYS A 415 -13.05 5.77 -18.19
CA LYS A 415 -13.73 6.74 -19.06
C LYS A 415 -14.76 6.09 -19.98
N GLU A 416 -14.41 4.93 -20.54
CA GLU A 416 -15.30 4.19 -21.42
C GLU A 416 -16.53 3.66 -20.67
N LEU A 417 -16.34 3.08 -19.48
CA LEU A 417 -17.46 2.58 -18.67
C LEU A 417 -18.32 3.73 -18.13
N GLU A 418 -17.75 4.87 -17.78
CA GLU A 418 -18.50 6.08 -17.40
C GLU A 418 -19.42 6.54 -18.54
N ALA A 419 -18.90 6.58 -19.77
CA ALA A 419 -19.68 6.94 -20.95
C ALA A 419 -20.83 5.95 -21.23
N ARG A 420 -20.67 4.66 -20.88
CA ARG A 420 -21.69 3.62 -21.08
C ARG A 420 -22.76 3.59 -19.97
N PHE A 421 -22.36 3.76 -18.71
CA PHE A 421 -23.24 3.48 -17.55
C PHE A 421 -23.81 4.72 -16.86
N GLY A 422 -23.23 5.91 -17.05
CA GLY A 422 -23.60 7.11 -16.30
C GLY A 422 -23.26 7.00 -14.81
N THR A 423 -24.10 6.29 -14.04
CA THR A 423 -23.93 6.06 -12.58
C THR A 423 -24.04 4.59 -12.23
N THR A 424 -23.13 4.10 -11.38
CA THR A 424 -23.17 2.75 -10.79
C THR A 424 -23.12 2.84 -9.27
N ARG A 425 -23.19 1.71 -8.53
CA ARG A 425 -22.64 1.73 -7.16
C ARG A 425 -21.11 1.86 -7.22
N PRO A 426 -20.43 2.35 -6.16
CA PRO A 426 -18.98 2.23 -6.07
C PRO A 426 -18.54 0.77 -6.21
N LEU A 427 -17.67 0.51 -7.18
CA LEU A 427 -17.11 -0.81 -7.46
C LEU A 427 -15.60 -0.79 -7.24
N ALA A 428 -15.09 -1.68 -6.38
CA ALA A 428 -13.67 -1.85 -6.21
C ALA A 428 -13.08 -2.61 -7.42
N VAL A 429 -12.49 -1.87 -8.36
CA VAL A 429 -11.80 -2.43 -9.53
C VAL A 429 -10.29 -2.36 -9.33
N ARG A 430 -9.61 -3.52 -9.34
CA ARG A 430 -8.19 -3.62 -9.00
C ARG A 430 -7.38 -4.27 -10.10
N TRP A 431 -6.47 -3.52 -10.71
CA TRP A 431 -5.71 -3.97 -11.88
C TRP A 431 -4.23 -4.18 -11.57
N SER A 432 -3.79 -5.44 -11.61
CA SER A 432 -2.38 -5.84 -11.49
C SER A 432 -1.83 -6.32 -12.83
N GLY A 433 -0.65 -5.89 -13.23
CA GLY A 433 -0.05 -6.25 -14.51
C GLY A 433 0.63 -7.63 -14.53
N CYS A 434 0.60 -8.36 -13.43
CA CYS A 434 1.18 -9.71 -13.27
C CYS A 434 0.61 -10.41 -12.02
N PRO A 435 0.90 -11.71 -11.81
CA PRO A 435 0.45 -12.49 -10.65
C PRO A 435 0.93 -11.99 -9.28
N ALA A 436 1.88 -11.04 -9.22
CA ALA A 436 2.37 -10.50 -7.94
C ALA A 436 1.29 -9.75 -7.13
N SER A 437 0.15 -9.40 -7.75
CA SER A 437 -1.01 -8.78 -7.10
C SER A 437 -0.69 -7.49 -6.32
N CYS A 438 0.17 -6.63 -6.86
CA CYS A 438 0.54 -5.37 -6.20
C CYS A 438 -0.64 -4.40 -6.01
N ALA A 439 -1.70 -4.53 -6.82
CA ALA A 439 -2.95 -3.75 -6.67
C ALA A 439 -4.04 -4.48 -5.86
N ASN A 440 -3.73 -5.65 -5.29
CA ASN A 440 -4.64 -6.49 -4.50
C ASN A 440 -5.87 -6.96 -5.31
N HIS A 441 -5.66 -7.51 -6.51
CA HIS A 441 -6.77 -7.87 -7.39
C HIS A 441 -7.64 -9.01 -6.86
N HIS A 442 -7.12 -9.88 -5.98
CA HIS A 442 -7.91 -10.95 -5.41
C HIS A 442 -8.93 -10.51 -4.34
N THR A 443 -8.81 -9.30 -3.78
CA THR A 443 -9.70 -8.83 -2.69
C THR A 443 -10.62 -7.70 -3.15
N ALA A 444 -10.96 -7.71 -4.44
CA ALA A 444 -11.73 -6.68 -5.13
C ALA A 444 -13.10 -7.21 -5.56
N ASP A 445 -14.09 -6.31 -5.70
CA ASP A 445 -15.34 -6.63 -6.40
C ASP A 445 -15.02 -7.21 -7.79
N ILE A 446 -14.11 -6.54 -8.51
CA ILE A 446 -13.57 -6.95 -9.81
C ILE A 446 -12.04 -6.84 -9.78
N GLY A 447 -11.38 -8.00 -9.86
CA GLY A 447 -9.93 -8.13 -9.95
C GLY A 447 -9.47 -8.40 -11.37
N LEU A 448 -8.43 -7.72 -11.83
CA LEU A 448 -7.83 -7.90 -13.14
C LEU A 448 -6.34 -8.27 -12.99
N GLN A 449 -5.98 -9.48 -13.45
CA GLN A 449 -4.59 -9.94 -13.49
C GLN A 449 -4.11 -9.98 -14.94
N GLY A 450 -3.12 -9.16 -15.27
CA GLY A 450 -2.51 -9.14 -16.60
C GLY A 450 -1.80 -10.44 -16.97
N CYS A 451 -2.00 -10.86 -18.22
CA CYS A 451 -1.35 -11.98 -18.89
C CYS A 451 -1.04 -11.63 -20.36
N LYS A 452 -0.46 -12.58 -21.09
CA LYS A 452 -0.26 -12.50 -22.54
C LYS A 452 -1.14 -13.54 -23.21
N VAL A 453 -1.90 -13.14 -24.23
CA VAL A 453 -2.88 -13.99 -24.91
C VAL A 453 -2.52 -14.07 -26.38
N LYS A 454 -2.75 -15.22 -27.02
CA LYS A 454 -2.54 -15.40 -28.46
C LYS A 454 -3.87 -15.36 -29.19
N VAL A 455 -4.09 -14.32 -30.00
CA VAL A 455 -5.29 -14.15 -30.84
C VAL A 455 -4.86 -14.14 -32.30
N ASN A 456 -5.41 -15.03 -33.11
CA ASN A 456 -5.12 -15.14 -34.55
C ASN A 456 -3.61 -15.14 -34.87
N GLY A 457 -2.83 -15.89 -34.08
CA GLY A 457 -1.37 -15.99 -34.25
C GLY A 457 -0.56 -14.86 -33.62
N LYS A 458 -1.17 -13.74 -33.19
CA LYS A 458 -0.50 -12.58 -32.59
C LYS A 458 -0.62 -12.59 -31.07
N ILE A 459 0.46 -12.21 -30.39
CA ILE A 459 0.45 -12.03 -28.92
C ILE A 459 -0.08 -10.64 -28.58
N VAL A 460 -1.13 -10.58 -27.78
CA VAL A 460 -1.77 -9.35 -27.30
C VAL A 460 -1.79 -9.31 -25.77
N ASP A 461 -2.06 -8.13 -25.21
CA ASP A 461 -2.30 -7.98 -23.77
C ASP A 461 -3.66 -8.59 -23.43
N GLY A 462 -3.71 -9.41 -22.39
CA GLY A 462 -4.95 -9.93 -21.84
C GLY A 462 -5.00 -9.89 -20.33
N VAL A 463 -6.13 -10.32 -19.78
CA VAL A 463 -6.39 -10.38 -18.35
C VAL A 463 -7.13 -11.66 -17.97
N HIS A 464 -6.82 -12.17 -16.78
CA HIS A 464 -7.74 -13.02 -16.04
C HIS A 464 -8.64 -12.14 -15.18
N VAL A 465 -9.94 -12.44 -15.16
CA VAL A 465 -10.96 -11.67 -14.42
C VAL A 465 -11.38 -12.44 -13.17
N PHE A 466 -11.29 -11.77 -12.03
CA PHE A 466 -11.73 -12.27 -10.72
C PHE A 466 -12.94 -11.46 -10.24
N VAL A 467 -13.92 -12.12 -9.63
CA VAL A 467 -15.14 -11.46 -9.14
C VAL A 467 -15.49 -11.90 -7.72
N GLY A 468 -16.04 -10.98 -6.93
CA GLY A 468 -16.64 -11.27 -5.62
C GLY A 468 -15.63 -11.31 -4.47
N GLY A 469 -14.42 -10.79 -4.68
CA GLY A 469 -13.44 -10.62 -3.62
C GLY A 469 -13.84 -9.50 -2.67
N ARG A 470 -13.56 -9.69 -1.37
CA ARG A 470 -13.75 -8.66 -0.34
C ARG A 470 -12.70 -8.80 0.76
N GLY A 471 -12.32 -7.67 1.35
CA GLY A 471 -11.57 -7.65 2.62
C GLY A 471 -12.50 -7.39 3.80
N GLY A 472 -11.93 -7.05 4.96
CA GLY A 472 -12.69 -6.64 6.14
C GLY A 472 -12.77 -7.71 7.22
N ALA A 473 -13.86 -7.67 8.00
CA ALA A 473 -14.10 -8.63 9.09
C ALA A 473 -14.33 -10.05 8.57
N ASP A 474 -14.95 -10.18 7.39
CA ASP A 474 -15.19 -11.46 6.71
C ASP A 474 -14.56 -11.48 5.30
N PRO A 475 -13.23 -11.59 5.23
CA PRO A 475 -12.50 -11.51 3.98
C PRO A 475 -12.68 -12.76 3.12
N ARG A 476 -12.88 -12.57 1.81
CA ARG A 476 -13.04 -13.65 0.83
C ARG A 476 -12.25 -13.35 -0.45
N PRO A 477 -11.41 -14.27 -0.94
CA PRO A 477 -10.80 -14.14 -2.26
C PRO A 477 -11.83 -14.13 -3.39
N GLY A 478 -11.59 -13.35 -4.43
CA GLY A 478 -12.38 -13.37 -5.66
C GLY A 478 -12.18 -14.66 -6.43
N VAL A 479 -13.25 -15.12 -7.09
CA VAL A 479 -13.24 -16.30 -7.95
C VAL A 479 -12.81 -15.89 -9.35
N ARG A 480 -11.87 -16.63 -9.94
CA ARG A 480 -11.48 -16.42 -11.34
C ARG A 480 -12.59 -16.94 -12.25
N ILE A 481 -13.29 -16.04 -12.94
CA ILE A 481 -14.43 -16.37 -13.80
C ILE A 481 -14.08 -16.40 -15.29
N LEU A 482 -13.01 -15.70 -15.69
CA LEU A 482 -12.52 -15.67 -17.06
C LEU A 482 -10.99 -15.72 -17.06
N GLU A 483 -10.45 -16.39 -18.07
CA GLU A 483 -9.04 -16.53 -18.30
C GLU A 483 -8.69 -16.06 -19.70
N ASP A 484 -7.49 -15.50 -19.86
CA ASP A 484 -6.94 -15.12 -21.16
C ASP A 484 -7.86 -14.24 -22.02
N LEU A 485 -8.61 -13.33 -21.37
CA LEU A 485 -9.47 -12.37 -22.04
C LEU A 485 -8.62 -11.26 -22.67
N PRO A 486 -8.67 -11.03 -24.00
CA PRO A 486 -8.01 -9.89 -24.62
C PRO A 486 -8.47 -8.57 -23.99
N CYS A 487 -7.53 -7.65 -23.72
CA CYS A 487 -7.86 -6.39 -23.04
C CYS A 487 -8.87 -5.53 -23.82
N ASP A 488 -8.92 -5.66 -25.14
CA ASP A 488 -9.79 -4.86 -26.00
C ASP A 488 -11.26 -5.33 -25.93
N GLU A 489 -11.50 -6.56 -25.48
CA GLU A 489 -12.85 -7.11 -25.22
C GLU A 489 -13.33 -6.84 -23.78
N LEU A 490 -12.43 -6.40 -22.89
CA LEU A 490 -12.70 -6.18 -21.48
C LEU A 490 -13.86 -5.19 -21.22
N PRO A 491 -14.00 -4.05 -21.93
CA PRO A 491 -15.11 -3.13 -21.69
C PRO A 491 -16.48 -3.78 -21.84
N GLU A 492 -16.68 -4.62 -22.87
CA GLU A 492 -17.94 -5.33 -23.11
C GLU A 492 -18.24 -6.37 -22.03
N VAL A 493 -17.22 -7.10 -21.60
CA VAL A 493 -17.34 -8.08 -20.52
C VAL A 493 -17.70 -7.40 -19.20
N LEU A 494 -17.00 -6.32 -18.84
CA LEU A 494 -17.30 -5.57 -17.63
C LEU A 494 -18.68 -4.94 -17.68
N GLU A 495 -19.11 -4.48 -18.85
CA GLU A 495 -20.47 -3.97 -19.03
C GLU A 495 -21.54 -5.01 -18.63
N ARG A 496 -21.37 -6.26 -19.04
CA ARG A 496 -22.29 -7.35 -18.69
C ARG A 496 -22.18 -7.69 -17.21
N LEU A 497 -20.96 -7.75 -16.66
CA LEU A 497 -20.72 -8.09 -15.26
C LEU A 497 -21.28 -7.06 -14.27
N VAL A 498 -21.14 -5.77 -14.58
CA VAL A 498 -21.61 -4.68 -13.71
C VAL A 498 -23.12 -4.77 -13.42
N ARG A 499 -23.91 -5.33 -14.35
CA ARG A 499 -25.36 -5.53 -14.19
C ARG A 499 -25.74 -6.53 -13.08
N PHE A 500 -24.83 -7.45 -12.73
CA PHE A 500 -25.04 -8.46 -11.69
C PHE A 500 -24.63 -7.99 -10.30
N PHE A 501 -23.95 -6.85 -10.19
CA PHE A 501 -23.76 -6.22 -8.90
C PHE A 501 -25.02 -5.42 -8.59
N PRO A 502 -25.64 -5.60 -7.41
CA PRO A 502 -26.85 -4.87 -7.05
C PRO A 502 -26.59 -3.37 -7.24
N ARG A 503 -27.43 -2.72 -8.03
CA ARG A 503 -27.39 -1.25 -8.13
C ARG A 503 -27.63 -0.72 -6.72
N ALA A 504 -26.90 0.32 -6.33
CA ALA A 504 -27.31 1.08 -5.16
C ALA A 504 -28.75 1.51 -5.43
N GLU A 505 -29.70 1.04 -4.64
CA GLU A 505 -31.03 1.65 -4.63
C GLU A 505 -30.78 3.15 -4.43
N ARG A 506 -31.30 3.97 -5.33
CA ARG A 506 -31.39 5.40 -5.07
C ARG A 506 -32.23 5.52 -3.81
N THR A 507 -31.60 5.65 -2.65
CA THR A 507 -32.28 6.16 -1.47
C THR A 507 -32.66 7.59 -1.83
N ALA A 508 -33.89 7.73 -2.33
CA ALA A 508 -34.56 9.00 -2.44
C ALA A 508 -34.44 9.68 -1.06
N ALA A 509 -33.95 10.92 -1.08
CA ALA A 509 -33.89 11.88 0.01
C ALA A 509 -34.48 11.36 1.34
N ALA A 510 -33.59 11.02 2.29
CA ALA A 510 -33.99 10.93 3.68
C ALA A 510 -34.66 12.26 4.06
N GLY A 511 -35.96 12.15 4.41
CA GLY A 511 -36.86 13.27 4.60
C GLY A 511 -36.31 14.31 5.57
N ARG A 512 -36.68 15.57 5.29
CA ARG A 512 -36.65 16.65 6.28
C ARG A 512 -37.38 16.16 7.55
N PRO A 513 -36.86 16.37 8.76
CA PRO A 513 -37.66 16.19 9.95
C PRO A 513 -38.82 17.19 9.86
N SER A 514 -40.05 16.66 9.88
CA SER A 514 -41.26 17.46 10.01
C SER A 514 -41.21 18.19 11.35
N GLU A 515 -41.39 19.51 11.28
CA GLU A 515 -41.66 20.37 12.41
C GLU A 515 -42.83 19.80 13.23
N VAL A 516 -42.61 19.66 14.54
CA VAL A 516 -43.66 19.40 15.52
C VAL A 516 -44.12 20.76 16.00
N GLU A 517 -45.27 21.21 15.50
CA GLU A 517 -46.12 22.22 16.14
C GLU A 517 -47.52 21.62 16.34
N SER A 518 -47.82 21.24 17.58
CA SER A 518 -49.07 21.48 18.31
C SER A 518 -49.07 20.69 19.61
#